data_AF-A0A959YC23-F1
#
_entry.id   AF-A0A959YC23-F1
#
_cell.length_a   1.000
_cell.length_b   1.000
_cell.length_c   1.000
_cell.angle_alpha   90.00
_cell.angle_beta   90.00
_cell.angle_gamma   90.00
#
_symmetry.space_group_name_H-M   'P 1'
#
loop_
_entity.id
_entity.type
_entity.pdbx_description
1 polymer ?
#
loop_
_entity_poly.entity_id
_entity_poly.type
_entity_poly.pdbx_seq_one_letter_code
_entity_poly.pdbx_strand_id
1 'polypeptide(L)'
;MRKSLSLLSILLGSMVSAQQGLPHALAPHEHALIPAYRDSRASAARGINTPPTYPVRTMAEWEEVQALVITWTSYTGILKQIVRYALDECPVIIACDDPAAVTAYLQNGSFGGPIADLSDVTFLQEDFNSIWVRDYGMETMYRNEVDSLVLLDWIYNRPRPDDDALPDAISGYLGIPMFSTTQAPYDLVHTGGNFMSDGAGTAFSSELVVEENGPSGQFNQTVRTPAEVDSMMKWFMGIERYVRMSTLPYDGIHHIDMHM
;
A
#
# COMPACT_ATOMS: atom_id res chain seq x y z
N MET A 1 -44.74 32.64 -47.60
CA MET A 1 -43.45 32.00 -47.29
C MET A 1 -43.44 31.63 -45.80
N ARG A 2 -43.74 30.37 -45.46
CA ARG A 2 -43.69 29.86 -44.08
C ARG A 2 -42.28 29.29 -43.84
N LYS A 3 -41.54 29.80 -42.87
CA LYS A 3 -40.26 29.24 -42.43
C LYS A 3 -40.54 28.29 -41.26
N SER A 4 -40.34 26.99 -41.47
CA SER A 4 -40.26 26.00 -40.39
C SER A 4 -38.95 26.19 -39.63
N LEU A 5 -39.03 26.33 -38.30
CA LEU A 5 -37.90 26.15 -37.40
C LEU A 5 -37.90 24.69 -36.93
N SER A 6 -36.90 23.92 -37.31
CA SER A 6 -36.65 22.58 -36.76
C SER A 6 -35.74 22.72 -35.55
N LEU A 7 -36.24 22.38 -34.36
CA LEU A 7 -35.44 22.26 -33.14
C LEU A 7 -34.72 20.90 -33.15
N LEU A 8 -33.40 20.92 -33.23
CA LEU A 8 -32.56 19.73 -33.07
C LEU A 8 -32.26 19.54 -31.59
N SER A 9 -32.85 18.52 -30.97
CA SER A 9 -32.55 18.13 -29.59
C SER A 9 -31.33 17.20 -29.59
N ILE A 10 -30.21 17.66 -29.04
CA ILE A 10 -29.01 16.85 -28.84
C ILE A 10 -29.12 16.20 -27.46
N LEU A 11 -29.40 14.90 -27.41
CA LEU A 11 -29.19 14.09 -26.20
C LEU A 11 -27.68 13.87 -26.04
N LEU A 12 -27.06 14.51 -25.05
CA LEU A 12 -25.77 14.06 -24.53
C LEU A 12 -26.02 12.88 -23.58
N GLY A 13 -25.70 11.68 -24.02
CA GLY A 13 -25.53 10.53 -23.12
C GLY A 13 -24.22 10.69 -22.36
N SER A 14 -24.30 10.88 -21.04
CA SER A 14 -23.15 10.79 -20.15
C SER A 14 -22.72 9.33 -20.03
N MET A 15 -21.67 8.96 -20.76
CA MET A 15 -20.92 7.73 -20.49
C MET A 15 -20.15 7.97 -19.18
N VAL A 16 -20.65 7.44 -18.07
CA VAL A 16 -19.84 7.30 -16.85
C VAL A 16 -18.90 6.13 -17.11
N SER A 17 -17.69 6.41 -17.58
CA SER A 17 -16.61 5.42 -17.51
C SER A 17 -16.26 5.26 -16.03
N ALA A 18 -16.63 4.13 -15.44
CA ALA A 18 -15.98 3.68 -14.22
C ALA A 18 -14.51 3.44 -14.56
N GLN A 19 -13.61 4.24 -14.01
CA GLN A 19 -12.18 4.01 -14.12
C GLN A 19 -11.87 2.69 -13.41
N GLN A 20 -11.72 1.60 -14.18
CA GLN A 20 -11.14 0.37 -13.67
C GLN A 20 -9.66 0.68 -13.41
N GLY A 21 -9.29 0.87 -12.14
CA GLY A 21 -7.90 1.02 -11.72
C GLY A 21 -7.05 -0.22 -12.03
N LEU A 22 -5.75 -0.13 -11.76
CA LEU A 22 -4.83 -1.25 -11.97
C LEU A 22 -5.24 -2.49 -11.15
N PRO A 23 -5.09 -3.70 -11.72
CA PRO A 23 -5.44 -4.93 -11.01
C PRO A 23 -4.55 -5.18 -9.78
N HIS A 24 -5.02 -6.01 -8.86
CA HIS A 24 -4.22 -6.48 -7.72
C HIS A 24 -2.99 -7.26 -8.21
N ALA A 25 -3.17 -8.11 -9.23
CA ALA A 25 -2.08 -8.82 -9.89
C ALA A 25 -1.26 -7.90 -10.83
N LEU A 26 -0.08 -8.35 -11.23
CA LEU A 26 0.73 -7.69 -12.26
C LEU A 26 0.01 -7.79 -13.61
N ALA A 27 -0.30 -6.65 -14.23
CA ALA A 27 -0.95 -6.65 -15.53
C ALA A 27 0.04 -7.08 -16.63
N PRO A 28 -0.43 -7.74 -17.72
CA PRO A 28 0.46 -8.25 -18.77
C PRO A 28 1.41 -7.19 -19.37
N HIS A 29 0.97 -5.95 -19.47
CA HIS A 29 1.78 -4.84 -20.01
C HIS A 29 2.81 -4.30 -19.01
N GLU A 30 2.62 -4.52 -17.70
CA GLU A 30 3.52 -4.05 -16.65
C GLU A 30 4.83 -4.86 -16.62
N HIS A 31 4.84 -6.12 -17.07
CA HIS A 31 6.06 -6.96 -17.09
C HIS A 31 7.24 -6.31 -17.81
N ALA A 32 6.98 -5.61 -18.91
CA ALA A 32 8.03 -4.95 -19.69
C ALA A 32 8.64 -3.73 -18.98
N LEU A 33 7.96 -3.20 -17.95
CA LEU A 33 8.39 -2.02 -17.20
C LEU A 33 9.36 -2.39 -16.05
N ILE A 34 9.35 -3.64 -15.59
CA ILE A 34 10.10 -4.09 -14.41
C ILE A 34 11.60 -3.79 -14.50
N PRO A 35 12.32 -4.07 -15.60
CA PRO A 35 13.77 -3.82 -15.63
C PRO A 35 14.10 -2.34 -15.47
N ALA A 36 13.42 -1.47 -16.22
CA ALA A 36 13.65 -0.03 -16.16
C ALA A 36 13.32 0.54 -14.77
N TYR A 37 12.23 0.07 -14.16
CA TYR A 37 11.83 0.45 -12.81
C TYR A 37 12.80 -0.02 -11.73
N ARG A 38 13.23 -1.29 -11.77
CA ARG A 38 14.24 -1.80 -10.84
C ARG A 38 15.52 -0.97 -10.92
N ASP A 39 15.97 -0.69 -12.14
CA ASP A 39 17.23 0.01 -12.37
C ASP A 39 17.15 1.49 -11.97
N SER A 40 15.97 2.12 -12.05
CA SER A 40 15.77 3.50 -11.59
C SER A 40 15.81 3.64 -10.07
N ARG A 41 15.49 2.58 -9.30
CA ARG A 41 15.49 2.65 -7.83
C ARG A 41 16.88 2.81 -7.23
N ALA A 42 17.94 2.30 -7.86
CA ALA A 42 19.30 2.40 -7.32
C ALA A 42 19.78 3.84 -7.04
N SER A 43 19.15 4.84 -7.67
CA SER A 43 19.44 6.26 -7.46
C SER A 43 18.45 7.00 -6.53
N ALA A 44 17.42 6.33 -6.02
CA ALA A 44 16.36 6.92 -5.20
C ALA A 44 16.46 6.44 -3.74
N ALA A 45 17.19 7.19 -2.91
CA ALA A 45 17.24 6.89 -1.47
C ALA A 45 15.88 7.22 -0.83
N ARG A 46 15.25 6.21 -0.22
CA ARG A 46 14.01 6.30 0.57
C ARG A 46 14.32 5.93 2.01
N GLY A 47 13.73 6.65 2.97
CA GLY A 47 13.91 6.41 4.42
C GLY A 47 15.35 6.18 4.91
N ILE A 48 15.47 5.47 6.03
CA ILE A 48 16.74 5.02 6.64
C ILE A 48 17.07 3.63 6.10
N ASN A 49 18.10 3.54 5.25
CA ASN A 49 18.44 2.32 4.50
C ASN A 49 19.45 1.40 5.19
N THR A 50 19.59 1.51 6.50
CA THR A 50 20.45 0.63 7.31
C THR A 50 19.63 0.03 8.44
N PRO A 51 19.93 -1.22 8.86
CA PRO A 51 19.19 -1.85 9.95
C PRO A 51 19.16 -0.97 11.21
N PRO A 52 18.04 -0.96 11.94
CA PRO A 52 17.97 -0.37 13.28
C PRO A 52 19.13 -0.86 14.16
N THR A 53 19.79 0.07 14.87
CA THR A 53 20.88 -0.25 15.82
C THR A 53 20.36 -0.57 17.22
N TYR A 54 19.05 -0.75 17.34
CA TYR A 54 18.31 -1.02 18.57
C TYR A 54 17.26 -2.11 18.32
N PRO A 55 16.77 -2.78 19.39
CA PRO A 55 15.66 -3.73 19.25
C PRO A 55 14.42 -3.07 18.65
N VAL A 56 13.83 -3.75 17.68
CA VAL A 56 12.57 -3.38 17.04
C VAL A 56 11.55 -4.49 17.23
N ARG A 57 10.27 -4.11 17.24
CA ARG A 57 9.13 -5.01 17.32
C ARG A 57 8.07 -4.56 16.30
N THR A 58 7.78 -5.39 15.31
CA THR A 58 6.63 -5.16 14.42
C THR A 58 5.33 -5.38 15.17
N MET A 59 4.39 -4.44 15.02
CA MET A 59 3.09 -4.55 15.68
C MET A 59 2.20 -5.61 15.03
N ALA A 60 1.24 -6.13 15.78
CA ALA A 60 0.12 -6.88 15.22
C ALA A 60 -0.98 -5.92 14.73
N GLU A 61 -1.81 -6.38 13.79
CA GLU A 61 -2.91 -5.57 13.24
C GLU A 61 -4.02 -5.27 14.27
N TRP A 62 -4.15 -6.08 15.33
CA TRP A 62 -5.14 -5.88 16.40
C TRP A 62 -4.69 -4.93 17.51
N GLU A 63 -3.48 -4.38 17.43
CA GLU A 63 -3.02 -3.35 18.35
C GLU A 63 -3.69 -2.00 18.04
N GLU A 64 -3.61 -1.04 18.96
CA GLU A 64 -4.22 0.28 18.80
C GLU A 64 -3.62 1.02 17.59
N VAL A 65 -4.49 1.61 16.76
CA VAL A 65 -4.11 2.29 15.51
C VAL A 65 -4.30 3.79 15.64
N GLN A 66 -3.26 4.56 15.30
CA GLN A 66 -3.30 6.03 15.33
C GLN A 66 -4.08 6.63 14.13
N ALA A 67 -3.98 6.00 12.95
CA ALA A 67 -4.69 6.44 11.76
C ALA A 67 -4.85 5.30 10.75
N LEU A 68 -5.93 5.32 9.98
CA LEU A 68 -6.13 4.45 8.81
C LEU A 68 -5.72 5.18 7.53
N VAL A 69 -4.91 4.54 6.68
CA VAL A 69 -4.55 5.08 5.36
C VAL A 69 -5.37 4.41 4.27
N ILE A 70 -5.93 5.21 3.35
CA ILE A 70 -6.52 4.72 2.10
C ILE A 70 -6.04 5.53 0.89
N THR A 71 -6.07 4.91 -0.29
CA THR A 71 -5.82 5.58 -1.57
C THR A 71 -7.11 5.74 -2.36
N TRP A 72 -7.47 6.98 -2.69
CA TRP A 72 -8.76 7.31 -3.29
C TRP A 72 -8.72 7.30 -4.81
N THR A 73 -9.11 6.17 -5.42
CA THR A 73 -9.14 6.03 -6.89
C THR A 73 -10.29 5.17 -7.41
N SER A 74 -10.26 3.87 -7.15
CA SER A 74 -11.28 2.90 -7.58
C SER A 74 -12.23 2.56 -6.41
N TYR A 75 -13.36 1.91 -6.70
CA TYR A 75 -14.29 1.43 -5.67
C TYR A 75 -14.71 2.51 -4.63
N THR A 76 -14.83 3.78 -5.06
CA THR A 76 -15.01 4.94 -4.16
C THR A 76 -16.24 4.85 -3.26
N GLY A 77 -17.26 4.09 -3.66
CA GLY A 77 -18.40 3.78 -2.80
C GLY A 77 -18.05 2.90 -1.59
N ILE A 78 -17.17 1.92 -1.77
CA ILE A 78 -16.62 1.08 -0.70
C ILE A 78 -15.67 1.91 0.16
N LEU A 79 -14.76 2.66 -0.46
CA LEU A 79 -13.86 3.57 0.27
C LEU A 79 -14.63 4.55 1.15
N LYS A 80 -15.74 5.13 0.66
CA LYS A 80 -16.61 5.98 1.47
C LYS A 80 -17.19 5.26 2.69
N GLN A 81 -17.57 3.97 2.56
CA GLN A 81 -18.02 3.20 3.72
C GLN A 81 -16.88 2.94 4.70
N ILE A 82 -15.69 2.62 4.21
CA ILE A 82 -14.49 2.45 5.04
C ILE A 82 -14.24 3.73 5.84
N VAL A 83 -14.17 4.90 5.17
CA VAL A 83 -14.01 6.20 5.85
C VAL A 83 -15.09 6.41 6.90
N ARG A 84 -16.37 6.18 6.57
CA ARG A 84 -17.48 6.37 7.50
C ARG A 84 -17.31 5.59 8.80
N TYR A 85 -16.96 4.31 8.71
CA TYR A 85 -16.86 3.46 9.90
C TYR A 85 -15.50 3.58 10.59
N ALA A 86 -14.44 3.90 9.87
CA ALA A 86 -13.12 4.11 10.45
C ALA A 86 -13.08 5.36 11.34
N LEU A 87 -13.82 6.43 10.98
CA LEU A 87 -13.87 7.68 11.76
C LEU A 87 -14.47 7.53 13.17
N ASP A 88 -15.19 6.44 13.44
CA ASP A 88 -15.65 6.13 14.81
C ASP A 88 -14.51 5.58 15.69
N GLU A 89 -13.41 5.12 15.09
CA GLU A 89 -12.31 4.41 15.75
C GLU A 89 -10.97 5.19 15.69
N CYS A 90 -10.64 5.82 14.56
CA CYS A 90 -9.41 6.59 14.38
C CYS A 90 -9.48 7.61 13.23
N PRO A 91 -8.58 8.61 13.20
CA PRO A 91 -8.39 9.48 12.05
C PRO A 91 -8.10 8.72 10.74
N VAL A 92 -8.53 9.28 9.61
CA VAL A 92 -8.33 8.68 8.28
C VAL A 92 -7.47 9.60 7.41
N ILE A 93 -6.38 9.05 6.86
CA ILE A 93 -5.54 9.71 5.86
C ILE A 93 -5.93 9.17 4.48
N ILE A 94 -6.32 10.06 3.59
CA ILE A 94 -6.73 9.76 2.23
C ILE A 94 -5.70 10.32 1.26
N ALA A 95 -4.90 9.45 0.63
CA ALA A 95 -4.09 9.83 -0.52
C ALA A 95 -4.99 10.04 -1.74
N CYS A 96 -4.94 11.21 -2.38
CA CYS A 96 -5.85 11.56 -3.47
C CYS A 96 -5.32 12.65 -4.41
N ASP A 97 -5.69 12.61 -5.70
CA ASP A 97 -5.29 13.63 -6.68
C ASP A 97 -5.98 14.99 -6.47
N ASP A 98 -7.26 14.97 -6.06
CA ASP A 98 -8.11 16.16 -5.92
C ASP A 98 -8.90 16.12 -4.60
N PRO A 99 -8.36 16.72 -3.52
CA PRO A 99 -9.03 16.80 -2.22
C PRO A 99 -10.43 17.40 -2.28
N ALA A 100 -10.69 18.35 -3.18
CA ALA A 100 -12.00 19.00 -3.30
C ALA A 100 -13.03 18.04 -3.90
N ALA A 101 -12.65 17.26 -4.92
CA ALA A 101 -13.50 16.22 -5.48
C ALA A 101 -13.79 15.10 -4.46
N VAL A 102 -12.78 14.67 -3.69
CA VAL A 102 -12.99 13.66 -2.64
C VAL A 102 -13.93 14.20 -1.56
N THR A 103 -13.70 15.42 -1.07
CA THR A 103 -14.58 16.07 -0.07
C THR A 103 -16.02 16.12 -0.56
N ALA A 104 -16.26 16.57 -1.80
CA ALA A 104 -17.59 16.61 -2.39
C ALA A 104 -18.22 15.22 -2.49
N TYR A 105 -17.44 14.17 -2.75
CA TYR A 105 -17.94 12.80 -2.80
C TYR A 105 -18.32 12.26 -1.41
N LEU A 106 -17.47 12.48 -0.40
CA LEU A 106 -17.74 12.08 0.98
C LEU A 106 -18.99 12.77 1.53
N GLN A 107 -19.23 14.03 1.14
CA GLN A 107 -20.40 14.82 1.57
C GLN A 107 -21.67 14.63 0.71
N ASN A 108 -21.62 13.85 -0.37
CA ASN A 108 -22.83 13.60 -1.18
C ASN A 108 -23.76 12.55 -0.54
N GLY A 109 -24.96 12.39 -1.11
CA GLY A 109 -25.97 11.42 -0.62
C GLY A 109 -25.74 9.95 -1.01
N SER A 110 -24.76 9.64 -1.88
CA SER A 110 -24.51 8.28 -2.36
C SER A 110 -23.79 7.42 -1.32
N PHE A 111 -23.94 6.09 -1.43
CA PHE A 111 -23.30 5.11 -0.54
C PHE A 111 -23.55 5.44 0.95
N GLY A 112 -24.81 5.32 1.39
CA GLY A 112 -25.21 5.51 2.78
C GLY A 112 -25.28 6.96 3.29
N GLY A 113 -25.30 7.97 2.41
CA GLY A 113 -25.52 9.37 2.78
C GLY A 113 -24.25 10.20 2.94
N PRO A 114 -24.37 11.48 3.35
CA PRO A 114 -23.22 12.35 3.60
C PRO A 114 -22.44 11.92 4.85
N ILE A 115 -21.12 12.07 4.83
CA ILE A 115 -20.31 12.14 6.06
C ILE A 115 -20.23 13.63 6.43
N ALA A 116 -20.89 14.01 7.52
CA ALA A 116 -21.14 15.41 7.85
C ALA A 116 -19.89 16.11 8.40
N ASP A 117 -19.12 15.40 9.21
CA ASP A 117 -17.87 15.88 9.82
C ASP A 117 -16.69 15.15 9.17
N LEU A 118 -15.72 15.93 8.70
CA LEU A 118 -14.48 15.45 8.07
C LEU A 118 -13.25 16.00 8.81
N SER A 119 -13.40 16.47 10.04
CA SER A 119 -12.31 17.05 10.84
C SER A 119 -11.19 16.05 11.14
N ASP A 120 -11.53 14.78 11.30
CA ASP A 120 -10.58 13.67 11.46
C ASP A 120 -10.19 13.00 10.12
N VAL A 121 -10.46 13.68 8.99
CA VAL A 121 -10.01 13.26 7.66
C VAL A 121 -8.89 14.17 7.19
N THR A 122 -7.74 13.58 6.92
CA THR A 122 -6.63 14.25 6.23
C THR A 122 -6.66 13.89 4.76
N PHE A 123 -6.68 14.91 3.89
CA PHE A 123 -6.47 14.73 2.46
C PHE A 123 -5.02 14.99 2.12
N LEU A 124 -4.29 13.94 1.79
CA LEU A 124 -2.89 14.00 1.39
C LEU A 124 -2.82 13.98 -0.14
N GLN A 125 -2.46 15.11 -0.75
CA GLN A 125 -2.43 15.24 -2.20
C GLN A 125 -1.08 14.74 -2.75
N GLU A 126 -1.05 13.47 -3.17
CA GLU A 126 0.15 12.76 -3.63
C GLU A 126 -0.19 11.87 -4.82
N ASP A 127 0.82 11.60 -5.65
CA ASP A 127 0.70 10.68 -6.79
C ASP A 127 0.64 9.21 -6.30
N PHE A 128 -0.13 8.39 -6.99
CA PHE A 128 -0.23 6.94 -6.78
C PHE A 128 -0.64 6.26 -8.09
N ASN A 129 -0.45 4.94 -8.20
CA ASN A 129 -0.83 4.17 -9.37
C ASN A 129 -2.08 3.29 -9.14
N SER A 130 -2.30 2.83 -7.91
CA SER A 130 -3.37 1.88 -7.60
C SER A 130 -3.96 2.05 -6.20
N ILE A 131 -5.08 1.36 -5.96
CA ILE A 131 -5.83 1.40 -4.69
C ILE A 131 -5.21 0.53 -3.59
N TRP A 132 -4.25 -0.34 -3.92
CA TRP A 132 -3.82 -1.45 -3.08
C TRP A 132 -2.83 -1.03 -1.99
N VAL A 133 -3.15 -0.02 -1.19
CA VAL A 133 -2.27 0.53 -0.14
C VAL A 133 -1.91 -0.50 0.94
N ARG A 134 -2.70 -1.57 1.09
CA ARG A 134 -2.30 -2.74 1.88
C ARG A 134 -0.99 -3.35 1.39
N ASP A 135 -0.76 -3.37 0.08
CA ASP A 135 0.40 -4.05 -0.50
C ASP A 135 1.67 -3.20 -0.45
N TYR A 136 1.55 -1.92 -0.81
CA TYR A 136 2.67 -1.00 -0.94
C TYR A 136 2.83 -0.04 0.24
N GLY A 137 1.89 -0.07 1.18
CA GLY A 137 1.96 0.73 2.39
C GLY A 137 3.13 0.34 3.28
N MET A 138 3.43 1.23 4.21
CA MET A 138 4.39 1.03 5.28
C MET A 138 3.87 0.05 6.34
N GLU A 139 4.79 -0.74 6.90
CA GLU A 139 4.53 -1.50 8.12
C GLU A 139 4.88 -0.70 9.36
N THR A 140 4.09 -0.88 10.40
CA THR A 140 4.31 -0.18 11.66
C THR A 140 5.11 -1.04 12.65
N MET A 141 6.11 -0.41 13.25
CA MET A 141 7.01 -1.03 14.21
C MET A 141 7.25 -0.12 15.39
N TYR A 142 7.84 -0.68 16.44
CA TYR A 142 8.22 0.03 17.64
C TYR A 142 9.68 -0.19 17.96
N ARG A 143 10.34 0.89 18.37
CA ARG A 143 11.63 0.82 19.08
C ARG A 143 11.41 0.34 20.50
N ASN A 144 12.30 -0.53 21.00
CA ASN A 144 12.35 -0.95 22.41
C ASN A 144 10.95 -1.34 22.95
N GLU A 145 10.34 -2.36 22.34
CA GLU A 145 8.97 -2.82 22.61
C GLU A 145 7.87 -1.85 22.19
N VAL A 146 7.68 -0.72 22.90
CA VAL A 146 6.60 0.25 22.65
C VAL A 146 7.03 1.72 22.89
N ASP A 147 8.33 1.99 22.95
CA ASP A 147 8.87 3.32 23.32
C ASP A 147 8.59 4.39 22.26
N SER A 148 8.78 4.06 20.99
CA SER A 148 8.58 5.02 19.89
C SER A 148 8.17 4.31 18.62
N LEU A 149 7.20 4.90 17.91
CA LEU A 149 6.76 4.42 16.60
C LEU A 149 7.86 4.65 15.56
N VAL A 150 8.09 3.65 14.71
CA VAL A 150 8.89 3.76 13.49
C VAL A 150 8.18 2.96 12.39
N LEU A 151 8.40 3.32 11.15
CA LEU A 151 7.79 2.66 9.99
C LEU A 151 8.84 1.85 9.22
N LEU A 152 8.39 0.89 8.42
CA LEU A 152 9.21 0.19 7.44
C LEU A 152 8.58 0.28 6.05
N ASP A 153 9.38 0.63 5.07
CA ASP A 153 9.08 0.54 3.65
C ASP A 153 9.96 -0.54 2.97
N TRP A 154 9.40 -1.23 2.00
CA TRP A 154 10.05 -2.28 1.22
C TRP A 154 9.80 -2.10 -0.27
N ILE A 155 10.43 -2.92 -1.10
CA ILE A 155 10.18 -2.88 -2.54
C ILE A 155 8.79 -3.46 -2.82
N TYR A 156 7.87 -2.63 -3.30
CA TYR A 156 6.61 -3.14 -3.83
C TYR A 156 6.86 -3.99 -5.09
N ASN A 157 6.23 -5.16 -5.15
CA ASN A 157 6.35 -6.15 -6.23
C ASN A 157 5.54 -5.81 -7.49
N ARG A 158 5.36 -4.52 -7.79
CA ARG A 158 4.79 -4.01 -9.04
C ARG A 158 5.66 -2.86 -9.57
N PRO A 159 5.76 -2.67 -10.90
CA PRO A 159 6.44 -1.51 -11.48
C PRO A 159 5.54 -0.27 -11.45
N ARG A 160 5.06 0.04 -10.24
CA ARG A 160 4.15 1.11 -9.88
C ARG A 160 4.91 2.08 -8.98
N PRO A 161 5.72 3.00 -9.56
CA PRO A 161 6.65 3.82 -8.81
C PRO A 161 5.99 4.78 -7.83
N ASP A 162 4.78 5.27 -8.15
CA ASP A 162 4.08 6.23 -7.29
C ASP A 162 3.43 5.51 -6.10
N ASP A 163 2.96 4.26 -6.29
CA ASP A 163 2.57 3.39 -5.18
C ASP A 163 3.76 3.12 -4.25
N ASP A 164 4.92 2.75 -4.81
CA ASP A 164 6.14 2.46 -4.04
C ASP A 164 6.63 3.72 -3.31
N ALA A 165 6.45 4.93 -3.86
CA ALA A 165 6.89 6.18 -3.22
C ALA A 165 5.94 6.72 -2.13
N LEU A 166 4.66 6.34 -2.12
CA LEU A 166 3.66 6.89 -1.21
C LEU A 166 3.99 6.77 0.30
N PRO A 167 4.65 5.69 0.79
CA PRO A 167 5.12 5.60 2.17
C PRO A 167 6.00 6.78 2.63
N ASP A 168 6.83 7.37 1.77
CA ASP A 168 7.67 8.53 2.13
C ASP A 168 6.81 9.77 2.42
N ALA A 169 5.77 10.00 1.62
CA ALA A 169 4.87 11.13 1.82
C ALA A 169 4.05 10.99 3.12
N ILE A 170 3.54 9.79 3.38
CA ILE A 170 2.74 9.50 4.59
C ILE A 170 3.60 9.59 5.85
N SER A 171 4.80 9.00 5.83
CA SER A 171 5.73 9.08 6.97
C SER A 171 6.18 10.52 7.23
N GLY A 172 6.41 11.31 6.17
CA GLY A 172 6.72 12.73 6.23
C GLY A 172 5.58 13.57 6.83
N TYR A 173 4.34 13.30 6.42
CA TYR A 173 3.14 13.95 6.99
C TYR A 173 2.98 13.64 8.49
N LEU A 174 3.14 12.38 8.87
CA LEU A 174 3.01 11.94 10.27
C LEU A 174 4.22 12.35 11.14
N GLY A 175 5.35 12.70 10.53
CA GLY A 175 6.60 12.99 11.23
C GLY A 175 7.21 11.75 11.91
N ILE A 176 6.95 10.55 11.38
CA ILE A 176 7.43 9.29 11.95
C ILE A 176 8.66 8.80 11.17
N PRO A 177 9.78 8.45 11.84
CA PRO A 177 10.94 7.90 11.15
C PRO A 177 10.61 6.59 10.44
N MET A 178 11.06 6.46 9.19
CA MET A 178 10.84 5.26 8.38
C MET A 178 12.18 4.62 8.02
N PHE A 179 12.31 3.32 8.29
CA PHE A 179 13.35 2.47 7.74
C PHE A 179 12.95 1.98 6.35
N SER A 180 13.94 1.68 5.52
CA SER A 180 13.68 1.25 4.15
C SER A 180 14.57 0.08 3.76
N THR A 181 13.96 -0.99 3.25
CA THR A 181 14.62 -2.12 2.61
C THR A 181 14.52 -2.01 1.10
N THR A 182 14.70 -0.81 0.54
CA THR A 182 14.51 -0.60 -0.91
C THR A 182 15.80 -0.46 -1.69
N GLN A 183 16.93 -0.53 -1.00
CA GLN A 183 18.27 -0.34 -1.54
C GLN A 183 19.19 -1.51 -1.18
N ALA A 184 20.01 -1.93 -2.14
CA ALA A 184 21.06 -2.91 -1.88
C ALA A 184 22.06 -2.36 -0.83
N PRO A 185 22.60 -3.22 0.07
CA PRO A 185 22.49 -4.68 0.09
C PRO A 185 21.27 -5.21 0.88
N TYR A 186 20.34 -4.34 1.26
CA TYR A 186 19.18 -4.62 2.12
C TYR A 186 17.85 -4.56 1.35
N ASP A 187 17.88 -4.59 0.02
CA ASP A 187 16.74 -4.54 -0.89
C ASP A 187 15.84 -5.78 -0.78
N LEU A 188 14.72 -5.69 -0.08
CA LEU A 188 13.75 -6.78 0.10
C LEU A 188 12.45 -6.45 -0.65
N VAL A 189 12.01 -7.37 -1.51
CA VAL A 189 10.71 -7.35 -2.17
C VAL A 189 9.65 -7.90 -1.21
N HIS A 190 8.54 -7.18 -1.05
CA HIS A 190 7.38 -7.67 -0.31
C HIS A 190 6.09 -7.03 -0.82
N THR A 191 4.99 -7.50 -0.25
CA THR A 191 3.64 -6.96 -0.38
C THR A 191 2.91 -7.18 0.95
N GLY A 192 2.29 -6.15 1.51
CA GLY A 192 1.67 -6.23 2.84
C GLY A 192 0.48 -7.18 2.92
N GLY A 193 -0.25 -7.44 1.83
CA GLY A 193 -1.28 -8.50 1.83
C GLY A 193 -0.69 -9.92 2.05
N ASN A 194 0.61 -10.09 1.79
CA ASN A 194 1.32 -11.33 2.10
C ASN A 194 2.12 -11.27 3.40
N PHE A 195 1.86 -10.33 4.30
CA PHE A 195 2.55 -10.21 5.59
C PHE A 195 1.55 -10.08 6.74
N MET A 196 1.75 -10.85 7.81
CA MET A 196 1.04 -10.67 9.08
C MET A 196 1.98 -10.92 10.25
N SER A 197 1.91 -10.09 11.29
CA SER A 197 2.69 -10.23 12.53
C SER A 197 1.78 -10.54 13.71
N ASP A 198 2.27 -11.34 14.67
CA ASP A 198 1.59 -11.57 15.94
C ASP A 198 1.90 -10.52 17.01
N GLY A 199 2.74 -9.53 16.68
CA GLY A 199 3.17 -8.49 17.62
C GLY A 199 4.18 -8.97 18.67
N ALA A 200 4.54 -10.25 18.66
CA ALA A 200 5.35 -10.95 19.66
C ALA A 200 6.53 -11.71 19.02
N GLY A 201 7.00 -11.25 17.86
CA GLY A 201 8.18 -11.78 17.18
C GLY A 201 7.91 -12.95 16.24
N THR A 202 6.66 -13.35 16.02
CA THR A 202 6.28 -14.25 14.93
C THR A 202 5.65 -13.47 13.78
N ALA A 203 6.03 -13.80 12.55
CA ALA A 203 5.31 -13.35 11.37
C ALA A 203 5.00 -14.50 10.42
N PHE A 204 4.07 -14.24 9.51
CA PHE A 204 3.54 -15.19 8.54
C PHE A 204 3.57 -14.55 7.16
N SER A 205 3.92 -15.35 6.16
CA SER A 205 3.80 -15.04 4.73
C SER A 205 3.62 -16.34 3.94
N SER A 206 3.26 -16.26 2.67
CA SER A 206 3.43 -17.38 1.75
C SER A 206 4.89 -17.50 1.29
N GLU A 207 5.26 -18.62 0.67
CA GLU A 207 6.57 -18.83 0.03
C GLU A 207 6.87 -17.84 -1.10
N LEU A 208 5.89 -17.03 -1.55
CA LEU A 208 6.08 -15.95 -2.52
C LEU A 208 7.25 -15.02 -2.12
N VAL A 209 7.41 -14.72 -0.82
CA VAL A 209 8.51 -13.86 -0.34
C VAL A 209 9.89 -14.44 -0.66
N VAL A 210 10.03 -15.76 -0.67
CA VAL A 210 11.29 -16.44 -1.04
C VAL A 210 11.46 -16.46 -2.56
N GLU A 211 10.39 -16.71 -3.29
CA GLU A 211 10.41 -16.77 -4.76
C GLU A 211 10.78 -15.41 -5.37
N GLU A 212 10.19 -14.32 -4.87
CA GLU A 212 10.40 -12.95 -5.37
C GLU A 212 11.73 -12.33 -4.95
N ASN A 213 12.37 -12.84 -3.89
CA ASN A 213 13.70 -12.39 -3.46
C ASN A 213 14.82 -13.34 -3.89
N GLY A 214 14.49 -14.53 -4.39
CA GLY A 214 15.44 -15.56 -4.82
C GLY A 214 15.95 -15.35 -6.25
N PRO A 215 16.51 -16.40 -6.88
CA PRO A 215 17.04 -16.34 -8.25
C PRO A 215 16.02 -15.96 -9.33
N SER A 216 14.73 -16.16 -9.04
CA SER A 216 13.61 -15.79 -9.92
C SER A 216 13.09 -14.38 -9.68
N GLY A 217 13.60 -13.69 -8.65
CA GLY A 217 13.21 -12.33 -8.29
C GLY A 217 13.47 -11.34 -9.42
N GLN A 218 12.52 -10.43 -9.65
CA GLN A 218 12.59 -9.45 -10.74
C GLN A 218 12.78 -8.01 -10.26
N PHE A 219 12.50 -7.74 -8.98
CA PHE A 219 12.40 -6.39 -8.42
C PHE A 219 13.59 -5.99 -7.55
N ASN A 220 14.19 -6.92 -6.81
CA ASN A 220 15.45 -6.72 -6.09
C ASN A 220 16.66 -6.90 -7.03
N GLN A 221 17.79 -6.31 -6.64
CA GLN A 221 19.10 -6.53 -7.26
C GLN A 221 19.86 -7.68 -6.58
N THR A 222 19.65 -7.86 -5.28
CA THR A 222 20.35 -8.87 -4.47
C THR A 222 19.55 -10.16 -4.38
N VAL A 223 20.03 -11.24 -5.01
CA VAL A 223 19.44 -12.58 -4.85
C VAL A 223 19.66 -13.08 -3.42
N ARG A 224 18.60 -13.54 -2.76
CA ARG A 224 18.62 -14.05 -1.38
C ARG A 224 18.18 -15.51 -1.28
N THR A 225 18.81 -16.23 -0.37
CA THR A 225 18.35 -17.51 0.15
C THR A 225 17.21 -17.30 1.17
N PRO A 226 16.42 -18.33 1.49
CA PRO A 226 15.40 -18.24 2.54
C PRO A 226 15.95 -17.75 3.90
N ALA A 227 17.15 -18.22 4.28
CA ALA A 227 17.79 -17.80 5.53
C ALA A 227 18.23 -16.33 5.52
N GLU A 228 18.60 -15.79 4.36
CA GLU A 228 18.89 -14.36 4.21
C GLU A 228 17.61 -13.52 4.25
N VAL A 229 16.50 -14.01 3.69
CA VAL A 229 15.18 -13.39 3.89
C VAL A 229 14.80 -13.39 5.37
N ASP A 230 14.99 -14.50 6.09
CA ASP A 230 14.76 -14.56 7.55
C ASP A 230 15.62 -13.53 8.30
N SER A 231 16.88 -13.38 7.88
CA SER A 231 17.80 -12.41 8.48
C SER A 231 17.33 -10.96 8.23
N MET A 232 16.80 -10.65 7.05
CA MET A 232 16.22 -9.34 6.74
C MET A 232 15.03 -9.02 7.65
N MET A 233 14.07 -9.94 7.76
CA MET A 233 12.90 -9.77 8.65
C MET A 233 13.33 -9.63 10.10
N LYS A 234 14.34 -10.38 10.54
CA LYS A 234 14.88 -10.22 11.89
C LYS A 234 15.52 -8.84 12.10
N TRP A 235 16.39 -8.40 11.21
CA TRP A 235 17.16 -7.17 11.38
C TRP A 235 16.32 -5.90 11.31
N PHE A 236 15.35 -5.84 10.39
CA PHE A 236 14.54 -4.65 10.19
C PHE A 236 13.23 -4.67 10.98
N MET A 237 12.67 -5.83 11.26
CA MET A 237 11.31 -5.98 11.83
C MET A 237 11.28 -6.71 13.18
N GLY A 238 12.41 -7.27 13.63
CA GLY A 238 12.45 -8.00 14.91
C GLY A 238 11.70 -9.33 14.87
N ILE A 239 11.49 -9.90 13.68
CA ILE A 239 10.83 -11.20 13.53
C ILE A 239 11.82 -12.32 13.88
N GLU A 240 11.57 -12.99 15.00
CA GLU A 240 12.37 -14.12 15.51
C GLU A 240 11.93 -15.46 14.91
N ARG A 241 10.64 -15.59 14.61
CA ARG A 241 10.05 -16.77 13.98
C ARG A 241 9.27 -16.37 12.74
N TYR A 242 9.84 -16.59 11.56
CA TYR A 242 9.14 -16.32 10.30
C TYR A 242 8.56 -17.61 9.73
N VAL A 243 7.24 -17.73 9.72
CA VAL A 243 6.51 -18.89 9.20
C VAL A 243 6.14 -18.63 7.75
N ARG A 244 6.53 -19.56 6.87
CA ARG A 244 6.15 -19.52 5.46
C ARG A 244 5.16 -20.62 5.13
N MET A 245 4.12 -20.28 4.41
CA MET A 245 3.10 -21.21 3.96
C MET A 245 3.29 -21.53 2.48
N SER A 246 3.09 -22.79 2.11
CA SER A 246 3.02 -23.15 0.69
C SER A 246 1.90 -22.38 0.01
N THR A 247 2.19 -21.85 -1.18
CA THR A 247 1.20 -21.15 -2.00
C THR A 247 0.05 -22.09 -2.36
N LEU A 248 -1.18 -21.58 -2.31
CA LEU A 248 -2.36 -22.40 -2.61
C LEU A 248 -2.55 -22.54 -4.13
N PRO A 249 -2.90 -23.73 -4.66
CA PRO A 249 -2.97 -23.97 -6.12
C PRO A 249 -3.91 -23.09 -6.94
N TYR A 250 -4.88 -22.43 -6.28
CA TYR A 250 -5.88 -21.56 -6.92
C TYR A 250 -5.86 -20.13 -6.40
N ASP A 251 -4.90 -19.81 -5.53
CA ASP A 251 -4.64 -18.44 -5.13
C ASP A 251 -3.74 -17.80 -6.19
N GLY A 252 -4.29 -16.87 -6.97
CA GLY A 252 -3.59 -16.23 -8.09
C GLY A 252 -2.66 -15.09 -7.68
N ILE A 253 -2.70 -14.65 -6.43
CA ILE A 253 -1.85 -13.56 -5.92
C ILE A 253 -0.90 -14.04 -4.80
N HIS A 254 -1.17 -15.20 -4.20
CA HIS A 254 -0.35 -15.83 -3.17
C HIS A 254 -0.24 -15.01 -1.89
N HIS A 255 -1.27 -14.22 -1.55
CA HIS A 255 -1.33 -13.41 -0.35
C HIS A 255 -2.08 -14.13 0.78
N ILE A 256 -1.50 -14.11 1.98
CA ILE A 256 -2.09 -14.76 3.16
C ILE A 256 -3.36 -14.06 3.69
N ASP A 257 -3.54 -12.77 3.41
CA ASP A 257 -4.77 -12.03 3.76
C ASP A 257 -6.05 -12.53 3.07
N MET A 258 -5.91 -13.39 2.07
CA MET A 258 -7.02 -14.04 1.40
C MET A 258 -7.53 -15.29 2.12
N HIS A 259 -6.77 -15.83 3.09
CA HIS A 259 -7.03 -17.16 3.63
C HIS A 259 -6.59 -17.43 5.07
N MET A 260 -6.06 -16.43 5.78
CA MET A 260 -5.73 -16.49 7.22
C MET A 260 -6.52 -15.45 8.02
#